data_AF-A0A933I7B7-F1
#
_entry.id   AF-A0A933I7B7-F1
#
_cell.length_a   1.000
_cell.length_b   1.000
_cell.length_c   1.000
_cell.angle_alpha   90.00
_cell.angle_beta   90.00
_cell.angle_gamma   90.00
#
_symmetry.space_group_name_H-M   'P 1'
#
loop_
_entity.id
_entity.type
_entity.pdbx_description
1 polymer ?
#
loop_
_entity_poly.entity_id
_entity_poly.type
_entity_poly.pdbx_seq_one_letter_code
_entity_poly.pdbx_strand_id
1 'polypeptide(L)'
;REVNIVELLKDLGFVASFKGSKGYIKLDHPDLILEFLVPEKGRGTDKPYPLPKLGINAVALRFLNFLSSNTIRVKVENFYLILPHPANFALHKLIIFQRRIKKEKAIKDRKAAIEILNALINKGDSRIIRNVFNSVLLKWQKKIIRGLETLKEKKILEVIK
;
A
#
# COMPACT_ATOMS: atom_id res chain seq x y z
N ARG A 1 0.63 25.15 9.58
CA ARG A 1 -0.77 25.51 9.29
C ARG A 1 -1.64 24.33 9.72
N GLU A 2 -2.66 24.57 10.52
CA GLU A 2 -3.69 23.57 10.83
C GLU A 2 -4.73 23.58 9.72
N VAL A 3 -5.23 22.41 9.34
CA VAL A 3 -6.23 22.23 8.29
C VAL A 3 -7.21 21.18 8.79
N ASN A 4 -8.50 21.50 8.87
CA ASN A 4 -9.50 20.47 9.12
C ASN A 4 -9.90 19.84 7.78
N ILE A 5 -9.40 18.63 7.50
CA ILE A 5 -9.65 17.95 6.23
C ILE A 5 -11.14 17.59 6.08
N VAL A 6 -11.82 17.27 7.18
CA VAL A 6 -13.24 16.90 7.15
C VAL A 6 -14.09 18.08 6.67
N GLU A 7 -13.88 19.26 7.27
CA GLU A 7 -14.60 20.47 6.86
C GLU A 7 -14.22 20.90 5.44
N LEU A 8 -12.94 20.82 5.08
CA LEU A 8 -12.47 21.21 3.74
C LEU A 8 -13.11 20.41 2.61
N LEU A 9 -13.39 19.12 2.84
CA LEU A 9 -13.92 18.23 1.82
C LEU A 9 -15.45 18.13 1.85
N LYS A 10 -16.11 18.76 2.81
CA LYS A 10 -17.57 18.73 2.97
C LYS A 10 -18.29 19.33 1.77
N ASP A 11 -17.79 20.46 1.26
CA ASP A 11 -18.37 21.14 0.10
C ASP A 11 -18.18 20.35 -1.22
N LEU A 12 -17.28 19.37 -1.21
CA LEU A 12 -17.09 18.41 -2.30
C LEU A 12 -17.97 17.15 -2.13
N GLY A 13 -18.94 17.17 -1.22
CA GLY A 13 -19.89 16.08 -0.99
C GLY A 13 -19.35 14.92 -0.16
N PHE A 14 -18.18 15.05 0.46
CA PHE A 14 -17.67 14.02 1.37
C PHE A 14 -18.39 14.08 2.72
N VAL A 15 -18.75 12.90 3.23
CA VAL A 15 -19.35 12.73 4.55
C VAL A 15 -18.37 11.95 5.43
N ALA A 16 -18.07 12.49 6.61
CA ALA A 16 -17.28 11.76 7.59
C ALA A 16 -18.08 10.58 8.17
N SER A 17 -17.49 9.40 8.12
CA SER A 17 -17.98 8.19 8.75
C SER A 17 -16.92 7.60 9.67
N PHE A 18 -17.36 6.76 10.60
CA PHE A 18 -16.47 6.09 11.54
C PHE A 18 -16.40 4.60 11.22
N LYS A 19 -15.18 4.10 11.04
CA LYS A 19 -14.97 2.67 10.75
C LYS A 19 -14.76 1.90 12.06
N GLY A 20 -15.67 0.97 12.35
CA GLY A 20 -15.60 0.11 13.53
C GLY A 20 -15.82 0.87 14.84
N SER A 21 -15.69 0.17 15.98
CA SER A 21 -15.95 0.73 17.31
C SER A 21 -14.86 1.67 17.85
N LYS A 22 -13.79 1.89 17.08
CA LYS A 22 -12.54 2.50 17.58
C LYS A 22 -12.33 3.94 17.09
N GLY A 23 -13.27 4.54 16.37
CA GLY A 23 -13.25 5.98 16.05
C GLY A 23 -12.28 6.39 14.93
N TYR A 24 -11.94 5.48 14.01
CA TYR A 24 -11.20 5.82 12.80
C TYR A 24 -12.06 6.65 11.87
N ILE A 25 -11.54 7.79 11.39
CA ILE A 25 -12.25 8.65 10.44
C ILE A 25 -12.02 8.14 9.02
N LYS A 26 -13.11 7.98 8.29
CA LYS A 26 -13.17 7.73 6.84
C LYS A 26 -14.04 8.81 6.22
N LEU A 27 -13.77 9.19 4.98
CA LEU A 27 -14.66 10.05 4.22
C LEU A 27 -15.31 9.26 3.10
N ASP A 28 -16.63 9.25 3.07
CA ASP A 28 -17.45 8.61 2.04
C ASP A 28 -17.93 9.64 1.02
N HIS A 29 -17.88 9.26 -0.26
CA HIS A 29 -18.47 9.96 -1.39
C HIS A 29 -19.07 8.89 -2.33
N PRO A 30 -20.14 9.18 -3.11
CA PRO A 30 -20.74 8.20 -4.02
C PRO A 30 -19.73 7.51 -4.96
N ASP A 31 -18.74 8.27 -5.45
CA ASP A 31 -17.75 7.76 -6.42
C ASP A 31 -16.53 7.11 -5.77
N LEU A 32 -16.14 7.54 -4.57
CA LEU A 32 -14.89 7.09 -3.95
C LEU A 32 -14.89 7.26 -2.43
N ILE A 33 -13.89 6.62 -1.81
CA ILE A 33 -13.68 6.65 -0.37
C ILE A 33 -12.27 7.16 -0.09
N LEU A 34 -12.13 8.01 0.94
CA LEU A 34 -10.83 8.41 1.47
C LEU A 34 -10.60 7.74 2.82
N GLU A 35 -9.49 7.00 2.90
CA GLU A 35 -8.97 6.42 4.14
C GLU A 35 -7.60 7.02 4.45
N PHE A 36 -7.36 7.36 5.71
CA PHE A 36 -6.10 7.93 6.17
C PHE A 36 -5.28 6.86 6.88
N LEU A 37 -4.06 6.65 6.41
CA LEU A 37 -3.20 5.56 6.88
C LEU A 37 -1.91 6.13 7.47
N VAL A 38 -1.46 5.55 8.58
CA VAL A 38 -0.13 5.80 9.15
C VAL A 38 0.62 4.49 9.34
N PRO A 39 1.96 4.48 9.35
CA PRO A 39 2.69 3.25 9.57
C PRO A 39 2.50 2.71 10.98
N GLU A 40 2.16 1.43 11.09
CA GLU A 40 2.14 0.72 12.36
C GLU A 40 3.56 0.51 12.90
N LYS A 41 3.79 0.82 14.18
CA LYS A 41 5.08 0.67 14.88
C LYS A 41 5.00 -0.34 16.03
N GLY A 42 6.10 -1.01 16.33
CA GLY A 42 6.23 -1.90 17.48
C GLY A 42 5.29 -3.12 17.44
N ARG A 43 4.65 -3.43 18.57
CA ARG A 43 3.71 -4.56 18.71
C ARG A 43 2.40 -4.36 17.92
N GLY A 44 2.17 -3.16 17.39
CA GLY A 44 0.92 -2.78 16.79
C GLY A 44 -0.10 -2.34 17.82
N THR A 45 -1.05 -1.52 17.38
CA THR A 45 -2.17 -1.04 18.20
C THR A 45 -3.39 -0.98 17.31
N ASP A 46 -4.52 -1.44 17.84
CA ASP A 46 -5.79 -1.26 17.18
C ASP A 46 -6.45 0.08 17.54
N LYS A 47 -5.75 1.00 18.20
CA LYS A 47 -6.26 2.34 18.50
C LYS A 47 -6.05 3.27 17.30
N PRO A 48 -6.98 4.22 17.05
CA PRO A 48 -6.77 5.27 16.08
C PRO A 48 -5.52 6.08 16.39
N TYR A 49 -4.84 6.52 15.35
CA TYR A 49 -3.72 7.43 15.47
C TYR A 49 -4.22 8.87 15.22
N PRO A 50 -4.29 9.72 16.26
CA PRO A 50 -4.81 11.08 16.09
C PRO A 50 -3.83 11.94 15.29
N LEU A 51 -4.35 12.66 14.32
CA LEU A 51 -3.64 13.68 13.55
C LEU A 51 -4.37 15.02 13.75
N PRO A 52 -4.21 15.68 14.91
CA PRO A 52 -5.01 16.84 15.29
C PRO A 52 -4.86 18.00 14.31
N LYS A 53 -3.65 18.22 13.77
CA LYS A 53 -3.37 19.24 12.74
C LYS A 53 -4.16 19.06 11.44
N LEU A 54 -4.70 17.85 11.22
CA LEU A 54 -5.50 17.48 10.06
C LEU A 54 -6.99 17.25 10.40
N GLY A 55 -7.37 17.28 11.67
CA GLY A 55 -8.74 17.00 12.13
C GLY A 55 -9.18 15.54 11.94
N ILE A 56 -8.26 14.57 11.84
CA ILE A 56 -8.57 13.16 11.51
C ILE A 56 -7.95 12.16 12.48
N ASN A 57 -8.54 10.97 12.54
CA ASN A 57 -8.06 9.79 13.26
C ASN A 57 -7.71 8.70 12.26
N ALA A 58 -6.41 8.50 12.01
CA ALA A 58 -5.90 7.59 10.99
C ALA A 58 -5.81 6.13 11.46
N VAL A 59 -5.82 5.22 10.50
CA VAL A 59 -5.61 3.78 10.72
C VAL A 59 -4.12 3.47 10.68
N ALA A 60 -3.59 2.87 11.74
CA ALA A 60 -2.25 2.30 11.73
C ALA A 60 -2.23 1.03 10.89
N LEU A 61 -1.39 0.99 9.85
CA LEU A 61 -1.30 -0.15 8.93
C LEU A 61 0.12 -0.72 8.85
N ARG A 62 0.20 -2.03 8.99
CA ARG A 62 1.46 -2.78 8.86
C ARG A 62 1.99 -2.71 7.43
N PHE A 63 3.32 -2.68 7.30
CA PHE A 63 4.05 -2.58 6.02
C PHE A 63 3.90 -1.26 5.25
N LEU A 64 3.21 -0.26 5.79
CA LEU A 64 3.14 1.05 5.14
C LEU A 64 4.51 1.74 5.03
N ASN A 65 5.42 1.52 5.99
CA ASN A 65 6.82 1.96 5.92
C ASN A 65 7.55 1.41 4.68
N PHE A 66 7.25 0.18 4.28
CA PHE A 66 7.88 -0.40 3.10
C PHE A 66 7.42 0.28 1.81
N LEU A 67 6.14 0.65 1.72
CA LEU A 67 5.61 1.43 0.60
C LEU A 67 6.20 2.85 0.56
N SER A 68 6.37 3.49 1.71
CA SER A 68 6.88 4.87 1.81
C SER A 68 8.41 4.97 1.78
N SER A 69 9.15 3.86 1.92
CA SER A 69 10.62 3.85 1.91
C SER A 69 11.24 4.28 0.57
N ASN A 70 10.53 4.08 -0.53
CA ASN A 70 10.95 4.51 -1.85
C ASN A 70 9.72 5.00 -2.63
N THR A 71 9.68 6.31 -2.86
CA THR A 71 8.56 6.97 -3.53
C THR A 71 9.02 7.64 -4.81
N ILE A 72 8.11 7.72 -5.77
CA ILE A 72 8.28 8.45 -7.01
C ILE A 72 7.30 9.61 -7.05
N ARG A 73 7.69 10.66 -7.77
CA ARG A 73 6.84 11.81 -8.04
C ARG A 73 6.31 11.70 -9.46
N VAL A 74 5.00 11.67 -9.63
CA VAL A 74 4.32 11.57 -10.93
C VAL A 74 3.50 12.82 -11.16
N LYS A 75 3.60 13.42 -12.35
CA LYS A 75 2.74 14.54 -12.73
C LYS A 75 1.41 13.97 -13.24
N VAL A 76 0.30 14.43 -12.67
CA VAL A 76 -1.06 14.13 -13.13
C VAL A 76 -1.73 15.47 -13.39
N GLU A 77 -2.09 15.71 -14.65
CA GLU A 77 -2.60 17.00 -15.11
C GLU A 77 -1.68 18.16 -14.67
N ASN A 78 -2.18 19.02 -13.79
CA ASN A 78 -1.51 20.23 -13.32
C ASN A 78 -0.89 20.09 -11.91
N PHE A 79 -0.89 18.90 -11.32
CA PHE A 79 -0.31 18.66 -9.99
C PHE A 79 0.62 17.44 -9.97
N TYR A 80 1.32 17.28 -8.86
CA TYR A 80 2.22 16.16 -8.63
C TYR A 80 1.72 15.27 -7.51
N LEU A 81 1.74 13.96 -7.76
CA LEU A 81 1.46 12.92 -6.79
C LEU A 81 2.74 12.26 -6.34
N ILE A 82 2.80 11.92 -5.05
CA ILE A 82 3.84 11.07 -4.48
C ILE A 82 3.24 9.69 -4.29
N LEU A 83 3.85 8.70 -4.92
CA LEU A 83 3.35 7.32 -4.96
C LEU A 83 4.48 6.36 -4.55
N PRO A 84 4.20 5.19 -3.96
CA PRO A 84 5.21 4.16 -3.79
C PRO A 84 5.78 3.77 -5.16
N HIS A 85 7.09 3.52 -5.24
CA HIS A 85 7.66 2.98 -6.47
C HIS A 85 6.93 1.67 -6.85
N PRO A 86 6.63 1.40 -8.14
CA PRO A 86 5.84 0.23 -8.54
C PRO A 86 6.39 -1.11 -8.04
N ALA A 87 7.72 -1.25 -7.97
CA ALA A 87 8.37 -2.43 -7.37
C ALA A 87 8.03 -2.60 -5.89
N ASN A 88 8.07 -1.53 -5.08
CA ASN A 88 7.66 -1.55 -3.67
C ASN A 88 6.18 -1.92 -3.55
N PHE A 89 5.32 -1.35 -4.39
CA PHE A 89 3.90 -1.66 -4.38
C PHE A 89 3.62 -3.14 -4.70
N ALA A 90 4.25 -3.69 -5.74
CA ALA A 90 4.03 -5.08 -6.14
C ALA A 90 4.59 -6.08 -5.11
N LEU A 91 5.82 -5.88 -4.62
CA LEU A 91 6.40 -6.75 -3.59
C LEU A 91 5.61 -6.66 -2.27
N HIS A 92 5.08 -5.49 -1.94
CA HIS A 92 4.16 -5.32 -0.81
C HIS A 92 2.90 -6.17 -0.98
N LYS A 93 2.29 -6.14 -2.18
CA LYS A 93 1.11 -6.98 -2.48
C LYS A 93 1.42 -8.48 -2.33
N LEU A 94 2.62 -8.93 -2.72
CA LEU A 94 3.09 -10.31 -2.50
C LEU A 94 3.25 -10.68 -1.01
N ILE A 95 3.47 -9.70 -0.13
CA ILE A 95 3.47 -9.92 1.32
C ILE A 95 2.03 -9.97 1.87
N ILE A 96 1.17 -9.06 1.43
CA ILE A 96 -0.17 -8.86 1.99
C ILE A 96 -1.16 -9.94 1.57
N PHE A 97 -1.12 -10.43 0.33
CA PHE A 97 -2.12 -11.41 -0.13
C PHE A 97 -2.17 -12.66 0.76
N GLN A 98 -1.01 -13.08 1.28
CA GLN A 98 -0.86 -14.23 2.20
C GLN A 98 -1.52 -14.02 3.56
N ARG A 99 -1.92 -12.78 3.86
CA ARG A 99 -2.55 -12.37 5.13
C ARG A 99 -4.03 -12.03 4.96
N ARG A 100 -4.59 -12.14 3.75
CA ARG A 100 -5.99 -11.86 3.46
C ARG A 100 -6.85 -13.06 3.85
N ILE A 101 -7.94 -12.78 4.58
CA ILE A 101 -8.96 -13.79 4.91
C ILE A 101 -9.83 -14.09 3.68
N LYS A 102 -10.22 -13.05 2.93
CA LYS A 102 -11.06 -13.18 1.73
C LYS A 102 -10.22 -13.60 0.52
N LYS A 103 -10.50 -14.77 -0.05
CA LYS A 103 -9.74 -15.36 -1.16
C LYS A 103 -9.77 -14.47 -2.40
N GLU A 104 -10.90 -13.83 -2.70
CA GLU A 104 -11.06 -12.97 -3.88
C GLU A 104 -10.13 -11.75 -3.80
N LYS A 105 -9.97 -11.18 -2.60
CA LYS A 105 -9.03 -10.07 -2.37
C LYS A 105 -7.59 -10.53 -2.52
N ALA A 106 -7.26 -11.74 -2.05
CA ALA A 106 -5.93 -12.31 -2.21
C ALA A 106 -5.58 -12.52 -3.70
N ILE A 107 -6.52 -13.04 -4.49
CA ILE A 107 -6.35 -13.24 -5.94
C ILE A 107 -6.13 -11.91 -6.66
N LYS A 108 -6.93 -10.88 -6.34
CA LYS A 108 -6.74 -9.53 -6.91
C LYS A 108 -5.40 -8.92 -6.55
N ASP A 109 -5.01 -8.99 -5.26
CA ASP A 109 -3.71 -8.49 -4.79
C ASP A 109 -2.55 -9.21 -5.50
N ARG A 110 -2.66 -10.53 -5.68
CA ARG A 110 -1.68 -11.33 -6.44
C ARG A 110 -1.60 -10.88 -7.90
N LYS A 111 -2.73 -10.87 -8.62
CA LYS A 111 -2.78 -10.55 -10.05
C LYS A 111 -2.10 -9.20 -10.33
N ALA A 112 -2.47 -8.18 -9.57
CA ALA A 112 -1.86 -6.85 -9.69
C ALA A 112 -0.34 -6.87 -9.45
N ALA A 113 0.14 -7.64 -8.47
CA ALA A 113 1.56 -7.74 -8.19
C ALA A 113 2.34 -8.35 -9.37
N ILE A 114 1.83 -9.45 -9.93
CA ILE A 114 2.46 -10.16 -11.04
C ILE A 114 2.47 -9.30 -12.30
N GLU A 115 1.35 -8.65 -12.62
CA GLU A 115 1.23 -7.75 -13.77
C GLU A 115 2.23 -6.60 -13.70
N ILE A 116 2.33 -5.92 -12.53
CA ILE A 116 3.27 -4.81 -12.34
C ILE A 116 4.72 -5.29 -12.43
N LEU A 117 5.07 -6.43 -11.81
CA LEU A 117 6.43 -6.96 -11.87
C LEU A 117 6.82 -7.34 -13.30
N ASN A 118 5.93 -8.00 -14.05
CA ASN A 118 6.19 -8.33 -15.45
C ASN A 118 6.33 -7.07 -16.32
N ALA A 119 5.51 -6.04 -16.10
CA ALA A 119 5.64 -4.78 -16.80
C ALA A 119 7.01 -4.10 -16.54
N LEU A 120 7.48 -4.11 -15.28
CA LEU A 120 8.80 -3.61 -14.92
C LEU A 120 9.93 -4.41 -15.56
N ILE A 121 9.83 -5.75 -15.56
CA ILE A 121 10.84 -6.61 -16.21
C ILE A 121 10.90 -6.33 -17.71
N ASN A 122 9.74 -6.21 -18.37
CA ASN A 122 9.67 -5.91 -19.80
C ASN A 122 10.26 -4.54 -20.14
N LYS A 123 10.20 -3.59 -19.21
CA LYS A 123 10.81 -2.26 -19.34
C LYS A 123 12.33 -2.27 -19.09
N GLY A 124 12.89 -3.38 -18.59
CA GLY A 124 14.31 -3.50 -18.24
C GLY A 124 14.63 -3.12 -16.78
N ASP A 125 13.61 -2.88 -15.95
CA ASP A 125 13.77 -2.42 -14.56
C ASP A 125 14.06 -3.58 -13.56
N SER A 126 14.56 -4.73 -14.05
CA SER A 126 14.86 -5.93 -13.24
C SER A 126 15.80 -5.66 -12.08
N ARG A 127 16.80 -4.78 -12.25
CA ARG A 127 17.73 -4.40 -11.19
C ARG A 127 17.03 -3.68 -10.04
N ILE A 128 16.03 -2.85 -10.34
CA ILE A 128 15.24 -2.14 -9.33
C ILE A 128 14.42 -3.13 -8.52
N ILE A 129 13.78 -4.10 -9.19
CA ILE A 129 13.02 -5.16 -8.51
C ILE A 129 13.92 -5.92 -7.53
N ARG A 130 15.11 -6.34 -7.98
CA ARG A 130 16.10 -7.05 -7.16
C ARG A 130 16.54 -6.20 -5.95
N ASN A 131 16.87 -4.93 -6.16
CA ASN A 131 17.28 -4.03 -5.08
C ASN A 131 16.18 -3.86 -4.03
N VAL A 132 14.94 -3.63 -4.45
CA VAL A 132 13.80 -3.50 -3.52
C VAL A 132 13.55 -4.83 -2.80
N PHE A 133 13.62 -5.97 -3.49
CA PHE A 133 13.49 -7.28 -2.87
C PHE A 133 14.57 -7.52 -1.79
N ASN A 134 15.83 -7.16 -2.07
CA ASN A 134 16.94 -7.30 -1.13
C ASN A 134 16.78 -6.41 0.11
N SER A 135 16.08 -5.28 0.01
CA SER A 135 15.75 -4.42 1.16
C SER A 135 14.68 -4.99 2.10
N VAL A 136 13.92 -6.00 1.64
CA VAL A 136 12.89 -6.65 2.43
C VAL A 136 13.54 -7.59 3.46
N LEU A 137 13.03 -7.65 4.70
CA LEU A 137 13.54 -8.60 5.70
C LEU A 137 13.49 -10.05 5.19
N LEU A 138 14.52 -10.85 5.49
CA LEU A 138 14.67 -12.25 5.04
C LEU A 138 13.41 -13.12 5.23
N LYS A 139 12.71 -12.95 6.36
CA LYS A 139 11.44 -13.66 6.63
C LYS A 139 10.37 -13.39 5.58
N TRP A 140 10.28 -12.16 5.10
CA TRP A 140 9.33 -11.73 4.08
C TRP A 140 9.82 -12.06 2.67
N GLN A 141 11.13 -12.01 2.41
CA GLN A 141 11.71 -12.51 1.17
C GLN A 141 11.35 -13.98 0.93
N LYS A 142 11.54 -14.85 1.94
CA LYS A 142 11.16 -16.28 1.87
C LYS A 142 9.68 -16.47 1.55
N LYS A 143 8.81 -15.62 2.10
CA LYS A 143 7.37 -15.64 1.83
C LYS A 143 7.04 -15.19 0.41
N ILE A 144 7.72 -14.18 -0.11
CA ILE A 144 7.56 -13.73 -1.49
C ILE A 144 7.99 -14.85 -2.45
N ILE A 145 9.18 -15.43 -2.25
CA ILE A 145 9.70 -16.54 -3.07
C ILE A 145 8.72 -17.71 -3.08
N ARG A 146 8.29 -18.20 -1.91
CA ARG A 146 7.33 -19.30 -1.82
C ARG A 146 6.01 -19.00 -2.54
N GLY A 147 5.54 -17.75 -2.40
CA GLY A 147 4.36 -17.26 -3.12
C GLY A 147 4.55 -17.41 -4.63
N LEU A 148 5.65 -16.90 -5.17
CA LEU A 148 5.95 -16.95 -6.61
C LEU A 148 6.19 -18.39 -7.12
N GLU A 149 6.81 -19.26 -6.33
CA GLU A 149 7.02 -20.68 -6.66
C GLU A 149 5.69 -21.44 -6.78
N THR A 150 4.79 -21.23 -5.83
CA THR A 150 3.43 -21.82 -5.87
C THR A 150 2.68 -21.44 -7.14
N LEU A 151 2.98 -20.24 -7.65
CA LEU A 151 2.34 -19.65 -8.82
C LEU A 151 3.09 -19.95 -10.13
N LYS A 152 4.24 -20.62 -10.04
CA LYS A 152 5.12 -20.97 -11.16
C LYS A 152 5.60 -19.75 -11.96
N GLU A 153 5.79 -18.60 -11.30
CA GLU A 153 6.22 -17.33 -11.91
C GLU A 153 7.75 -17.31 -12.15
N LYS A 154 8.25 -18.17 -13.04
CA LYS A 154 9.69 -18.41 -13.26
C LYS A 154 10.47 -17.14 -13.59
N LYS A 155 9.94 -16.31 -14.50
CA LYS A 155 10.58 -15.06 -14.94
C LYS A 155 10.83 -14.08 -13.79
N ILE A 156 9.87 -13.95 -12.87
CA ILE A 156 10.03 -13.07 -11.71
C ILE A 156 11.02 -13.69 -10.72
N LEU A 157 10.96 -15.02 -10.52
CA LEU A 157 11.88 -15.75 -9.66
C LEU A 157 13.34 -15.59 -10.11
N GLU A 158 13.62 -15.64 -11.41
CA GLU A 158 14.96 -15.42 -11.98
C GLU A 158 15.50 -14.01 -11.71
N VAL A 159 14.62 -13.01 -11.61
CA VAL A 159 15.03 -11.63 -11.34
C VAL A 159 15.40 -11.42 -9.87
N ILE A 160 14.72 -12.10 -8.94
CA ILE A 160 14.91 -11.90 -7.49
C ILE A 160 15.80 -12.95 -6.82
N LYS A 161 16.00 -14.12 -7.44
CA LYS A 161 17.03 -15.10 -7.04
C LYS A 161 18.39 -14.71 -7.62
#